data_AF-R6PRX1-F1
#
_entry.id   AF-R6PRX1-F1
#
_cell.length_a   1.000
_cell.length_b   1.000
_cell.length_c   1.000
_cell.angle_alpha   90.00
_cell.angle_beta   90.00
_cell.angle_gamma   90.00
#
_symmetry.space_group_name_H-M   'P 1'
#
loop_
_entity.id
_entity.type
_entity.pdbx_description
1 polymer ?
#
loop_
_entity_poly.entity_id
_entity_poly.type
_entity_poly.pdbx_seq_one_letter_code
_entity_poly.pdbx_strand_id
1 'polypeptide(L)' 'MRKEYEDSLKAYRDVKNSIDTALEKGREEGMEKEKIATARRLLSMGLSEEQVSTATELSLEEIQKLREQV' A
#
# COMPACT_ATOMS: atom_id res chain seq x y z
N MET A 1 -40.09 -17.22 -7.97
CA MET A 1 -39.94 -15.94 -7.23
C MET A 1 -38.90 -15.92 -6.12
N ARG A 2 -38.58 -17.02 -5.41
CA ARG A 2 -37.58 -16.98 -4.31
C ARG A 2 -36.11 -17.11 -4.76
N LYS A 3 -35.86 -17.85 -5.86
CA LYS A 3 -34.51 -18.05 -6.44
C LYS A 3 -33.87 -16.76 -6.98
N GLU A 4 -34.64 -15.96 -7.72
CA GLU A 4 -34.12 -14.73 -8.35
C GLU A 4 -33.71 -13.65 -7.32
N TYR A 5 -34.39 -13.62 -6.17
CA TYR A 5 -34.04 -12.73 -5.06
C TYR A 5 -32.73 -13.15 -4.38
N GLU A 6 -32.49 -14.46 -4.21
CA GLU A 6 -31.23 -14.99 -3.67
C GLU A 6 -30.05 -14.78 -4.63
N ASP A 7 -30.25 -15.02 -5.93
CA ASP A 7 -29.22 -14.81 -6.95
C ASP A 7 -28.86 -13.32 -7.09
N SER A 8 -29.86 -12.43 -7.03
CA SER A 8 -29.65 -10.98 -7.07
C SER A 8 -28.87 -10.48 -5.84
N LEU A 9 -29.18 -10.99 -4.64
CA LEU A 9 -28.46 -10.65 -3.41
C LEU A 9 -27.01 -11.16 -3.42
N LYS A 10 -26.75 -12.32 -4.03
CA LYS A 10 -25.41 -12.87 -4.17
C LYS A 10 -24.56 -12.02 -5.11
N ALA A 11 -25.11 -11.63 -6.27
CA ALA A 11 -24.42 -10.75 -7.21
C ALA A 11 -24.06 -9.39 -6.57
N TYR A 12 -24.95 -8.83 -5.75
CA TYR A 12 -24.68 -7.58 -5.04
C TYR A 12 -23.53 -7.71 -4.03
N ARG A 13 -23.45 -8.85 -3.32
CA ARG A 13 -22.35 -9.13 -2.39
C ARG A 13 -21.01 -9.32 -3.10
N ASP A 14 -20.99 -10.07 -4.20
CA ASP A 14 -19.75 -10.31 -4.94
C ASP A 14 -19.20 -9.00 -5.55
N VAL A 15 -20.07 -8.14 -6.07
CA VAL A 15 -19.69 -6.81 -6.56
C VAL A 15 -19.17 -5.93 -5.41
N LYS A 16 -19.85 -5.89 -4.27
CA LYS A 16 -19.40 -5.11 -3.12
C LYS A 16 -18.04 -5.58 -2.60
N ASN A 17 -17.86 -6.88 -2.41
CA ASN A 17 -16.61 -7.47 -1.92
C ASN A 17 -15.44 -7.20 -2.89
N SER A 18 -15.69 -7.26 -4.20
CA SER A 18 -14.65 -6.98 -5.21
C SER A 18 -14.23 -5.50 -5.24
N ILE A 19 -15.17 -4.57 -5.04
CA ILE A 19 -14.88 -3.13 -4.94
C ILE A 19 -14.11 -2.82 -3.65
N ASP A 20 -14.57 -3.35 -2.51
CA ASP A 20 -13.92 -3.13 -1.21
C ASP A 20 -12.46 -3.65 -1.24
N THR A 21 -12.25 -4.84 -1.81
CA THR A 21 -10.90 -5.42 -1.96
C THR A 21 -10.01 -4.60 -2.91
N ALA A 22 -10.55 -4.10 -4.02
CA ALA A 22 -9.78 -3.30 -4.98
C ALA A 22 -9.39 -1.94 -4.39
N LEU A 23 -10.29 -1.31 -3.64
CA LEU A 23 -10.04 -0.02 -3.00
C LEU A 23 -8.99 -0.13 -1.89
N GLU A 24 -9.08 -1.18 -1.06
CA GLU A 24 -8.13 -1.41 0.04
C GLU A 24 -6.71 -1.66 -0.49
N LYS A 25 -6.56 -2.54 -1.49
CA LYS A 25 -5.27 -2.78 -2.16
C LYS A 25 -4.71 -1.52 -2.82
N GLY A 26 -5.55 -0.75 -3.52
CA GLY A 26 -5.12 0.49 -4.16
C GLY A 26 -4.61 1.53 -3.15
N ARG A 27 -5.22 1.59 -1.96
CA ARG A 27 -4.80 2.50 -0.89
C ARG A 27 -3.48 2.06 -0.25
N GLU A 28 -3.33 0.76 0.03
CA GLU A 28 -2.08 0.20 0.56
C GLU A 28 -0.91 0.39 -0.40
N GLU A 29 -1.08 0.04 -1.69
CA GLU A 29 -0.05 0.25 -2.71
C GLU A 29 0.32 1.73 -2.88
N GLY A 30 -0.66 2.65 -2.75
CA GLY A 30 -0.42 4.08 -2.82
C GLY A 30 0.43 4.58 -1.65
N MET A 31 0.07 4.19 -0.42
CA MET A 31 0.82 4.56 0.78
C MET A 31 2.25 4.00 0.76
N GLU A 32 2.43 2.75 0.33
CA GLU A 32 3.75 2.11 0.24
C GLU A 32 4.67 2.84 -0.75
N LYS A 33 4.14 3.15 -1.94
CA LYS A 33 4.88 3.91 -2.97
C LYS A 33 5.30 5.29 -2.48
N GLU A 34 4.45 5.98 -1.72
CA GLU A 34 4.80 7.29 -1.14
C GLU A 34 5.88 7.19 -0.07
N LYS A 35 5.80 6.20 0.83
CA LYS A 35 6.84 5.95 1.85
C LYS A 35 8.20 5.69 1.20
N ILE A 36 8.24 4.83 0.17
CA ILE A 36 9.46 4.53 -0.59
C ILE A 36 10.00 5.76 -1.32
N ALA A 37 9.15 6.52 -2.01
CA ALA A 37 9.57 7.73 -2.72
C ALA A 37 10.15 8.79 -1.77
N THR A 38 9.53 8.93 -0.59
CA THR A 38 10.01 9.83 0.47
C THR A 38 11.35 9.35 1.00
N ALA A 39 11.50 8.07 1.32
CA ALA A 39 12.76 7.49 1.79
C ALA A 39 13.91 7.73 0.80
N ARG A 40 13.68 7.50 -0.50
CA ARG A 40 14.67 7.74 -1.56
C ARG A 40 15.09 9.21 -1.64
N ARG A 41 14.15 10.15 -1.52
CA ARG A 41 14.46 11.59 -1.49
C ARG A 41 15.29 11.97 -0.28
N LEU A 42 14.98 11.42 0.90
CA LEU A 42 15.74 11.71 2.11
C LEU A 42 17.16 11.12 2.05
N LEU A 43 17.30 9.89 1.52
CA LEU A 43 18.62 9.29 1.27
C LEU A 43 19.44 10.10 0.27
N SER A 44 18.84 10.60 -0.82
CA SER A 44 19.55 11.42 -1.80
C SER A 44 19.96 12.79 -1.27
N MET A 45 19.28 13.28 -0.22
CA MET A 45 19.67 14.48 0.53
C MET A 45 20.81 14.21 1.54
N GLY A 46 21.25 12.96 1.68
CA GLY A 46 22.39 12.57 2.54
C GLY A 46 22.01 12.31 4.00
N LEU A 47 20.73 12.07 4.32
CA LEU A 47 20.30 11.69 5.67
C LEU A 47 20.75 10.26 6.01
N SER A 48 20.94 9.97 7.30
CA SER A 48 21.28 8.62 7.75
C SER A 48 20.10 7.67 7.65
N GLU A 49 20.38 6.38 7.48
CA GLU A 49 19.35 5.32 7.38
C GLU A 49 18.39 5.35 8.58
N GLU A 50 18.88 5.69 9.77
CA GLU A 50 18.10 5.81 11.02
C GLU A 50 17.14 7.01 10.97
N GLN A 51 17.59 8.15 10.44
CA GLN A 51 16.75 9.34 10.27
C GLN A 51 15.66 9.07 9.23
N VAL A 52 16.00 8.40 8.13
CA VAL A 52 15.05 8.04 7.07
C VAL A 52 14.03 7.03 7.58
N SER A 53 14.48 6.01 8.32
CA SER A 53 13.62 5.03 8.97
C SER A 53 12.62 5.70 9.93
N THR A 54 13.09 6.63 10.76
CA THR A 54 12.22 7.39 11.67
C THR A 54 11.21 8.25 10.92
N ALA A 55 11.62 8.92 9.84
CA ALA A 55 10.75 9.83 9.08
C ALA A 55 9.70 9.13 8.21
N THR A 56 9.98 7.90 7.77
CA THR A 56 9.11 7.15 6.84
C THR A 56 8.40 5.96 7.49
N GLU A 57 8.73 5.67 8.75
CA GLU A 57 8.29 4.51 9.51
C GLU A 57 8.63 3.17 8.81
N LEU A 58 9.61 3.18 7.91
CA LEU A 58 10.15 1.98 7.28
C LEU A 58 11.24 1.39 8.18
N SER A 59 11.41 0.08 8.14
CA SER A 59 12.49 -0.59 8.85
C SER A 59 13.85 -0.21 8.26
N LEU A 60 14.91 -0.26 9.08
CA LEU A 60 16.29 -0.06 8.61
C LEU A 60 16.65 -1.00 7.46
N GLU A 61 16.15 -2.24 7.48
CA GLU A 61 16.40 -3.22 6.43
C GLU A 61 15.78 -2.79 5.08
N GLU A 62 14.56 -2.24 5.11
CA GLU A 62 13.93 -1.68 3.91
C GLU A 62 14.70 -0.45 3.40
N ILE A 63 15.13 0.44 4.30
CA ILE A 63 15.93 1.61 3.92
C ILE A 63 17.28 1.20 3.30
N GLN A 64 17.95 0.16 3.82
CA GLN A 64 19.17 -0.38 3.24
C GLN A 64 18.95 -0.92 1.83
N LYS A 65 17.89 -1.74 1.64
CA LYS A 65 17.52 -2.23 0.31
C LYS A 65 17.22 -1.09 -0.66
N LEU A 66 16.60 -0.01 -0.20
CA LEU A 66 16.33 1.16 -1.02
C LEU A 66 17.62 1.90 -1.39
N ARG A 67 18.60 1.98 -0.48
CA ARG A 67 19.88 2.63 -0.72
C ARG A 67 20.74 1.87 -1.73
N GLU A 68 20.71 0.54 -1.71
CA GLU A 68 21.42 -0.30 -2.69
C GLU A 68 20.84 -0.19 -4.11
N GLN A 69 19.61 0.30 -4.25
CA GLN A 69 18.89 0.48 -5.51
C GLN A 69 19.03 1.89 -6.12
N VAL A 70 19.70 2.83 -5.43
CA VAL A 70 19.94 4.21 -5.86
C VAL A 70 21.37 4.34 -6.36
#